data_AF-A0A8I0Q382-F1
#
_entry.id   AF-A0A8I0Q382-F1
#
_cell.length_a   1.000
_cell.length_b   1.000
_cell.length_c   1.000
_cell.angle_alpha   90.00
_cell.angle_beta   90.00
_cell.angle_gamma   90.00
#
_symmetry.space_group_name_H-M   'P 1'
#
loop_
_entity.id
_entity.type
_entity.pdbx_description
1 polymer ?
#
loop_
_entity_poly.entity_id
_entity_poly.type
_entity_poly.pdbx_seq_one_letter_code
_entity_poly.pdbx_strand_id
1 'polypeptide(L)' 'MSNLIIVDGINVRRDMAGRYCLNDLHRAAG' A
#
# COMPACT_ATOMS: atom_id res chain seq x y z
N MET A 1 6.48 0.31 -13.80
CA MET A 1 6.07 -0.55 -12.67
C MET A 1 5.10 0.24 -11.81
N SER A 2 3.91 -0.29 -11.58
CA SER A 2 2.87 0.36 -10.79
C SER A 2 3.22 0.29 -9.31
N ASN A 3 3.46 1.44 -8.68
CA ASN A 3 3.82 1.57 -7.26
C ASN A 3 2.58 1.68 -6.35
N LEU A 4 1.41 1.35 -6.87
CA LEU A 4 0.13 1.53 -6.19
C LEU A 4 -0.66 0.22 -6.29
N ILE A 5 -1.06 -0.30 -5.14
CA ILE A 5 -2.05 -1.38 -5.06
C ILE A 5 -3.26 -0.86 -4.28
N ILE A 6 -4.43 -1.42 -4.54
CA ILE A 6 -5.65 -1.08 -3.80
C ILE A 6 -5.98 -2.27 -2.90
N VAL A 7 -6.09 -2.03 -1.59
CA VAL A 7 -6.50 -3.00 -0.59
C VAL A 7 -7.69 -2.40 0.15
N ASP A 8 -8.84 -3.06 0.10
CA ASP A 8 -10.09 -2.61 0.71
C ASP A 8 -10.46 -1.15 0.35
N GLY A 9 -10.29 -0.78 -0.92
CA GLY A 9 -10.53 0.59 -1.41
C GLY A 9 -9.46 1.61 -1.02
N ILE A 10 -8.46 1.22 -0.23
CA ILE A 10 -7.34 2.08 0.17
C ILE A 10 -6.14 1.86 -0.75
N ASN A 11 -5.59 2.98 -1.20
CA ASN A 11 -4.34 3.00 -1.97
C ASN A 11 -3.16 2.71 -1.05
N VAL A 12 -2.52 1.55 -1.25
CA VAL A 12 -1.29 1.16 -0.56
C VAL A 12 -0.11 1.41 -1.48
N ARG A 13 0.77 2.30 -1.03
CA ARG A 13 1.98 2.67 -1.78
C ARG A 13 3.06 1.62 -1.64
N ARG A 14 3.81 1.41 -2.73
CA ARG A 14 4.97 0.53 -2.81
C ARG A 14 6.22 1.33 -3.17
N ASP A 15 7.33 1.06 -2.50
CA ASP A 15 8.61 1.70 -2.81
C ASP A 15 9.40 0.95 -3.90
N MET A 16 10.54 1.52 -4.28
CA MET A 16 11.46 0.96 -5.30
C MET A 16 12.08 -0.39 -4.87
N ALA A 17 12.15 -0.67 -3.57
CA ALA A 17 12.59 -1.95 -3.03
C ALA A 17 11.44 -2.98 -2.94
N GLY A 18 10.23 -2.59 -3.35
CA GLY A 18 9.06 -3.43 -3.37
C GLY A 18 8.32 -3.55 -2.03
N ARG A 19 8.68 -2.74 -1.02
CA ARG A 19 8.06 -2.71 0.30
C ARG A 19 6.79 -1.85 0.28
N TYR A 20 5.79 -2.26 1.05
CA TYR A 20 4.53 -1.53 1.16
C TYR A 20 4.53 -0.56 2.34
N CYS A 21 3.86 0.58 2.17
CA CYS A 21 3.72 1.56 3.23
C CYS A 21 2.89 0.99 4.39
N LEU A 22 3.53 0.87 5.55
CA LEU A 22 2.91 0.30 6.74
C LEU A 22 1.70 1.11 7.23
N ASN A 23 1.72 2.44 7.09
CA ASN A 23 0.56 3.27 7.44
C ASN A 23 -0.64 2.98 6.54
N ASP A 24 -0.42 2.79 5.24
CA ASP A 24 -1.51 2.51 4.31
C ASP A 24 -2.09 1.11 4.59
N LEU A 25 -1.22 0.14 4.91
CA LEU A 25 -1.62 -1.20 5.35
C LEU A 25 -2.40 -1.17 6.66
N HIS A 26 -1.96 -0.38 7.64
CA HIS A 26 -2.66 -0.23 8.92
C HIS A 26 -4.07 0.33 8.70
N ARG A 27 -4.21 1.35 7.86
CA ARG A 27 -5.53 1.90 7.49
C ARG A 27 -6.41 0.89 6.76
N ALA A 28 -5.83 0.03 5.93
CA ALA A 28 -6.55 -1.00 5.19
C ALA A 28 -6.93 -2.22 6.06
N ALA A 29 -6.28 -2.40 7.21
CA ALA A 29 -6.56 -3.50 8.13
C ALA A 29 -7.73 -3.22 9.09
N GLY A 30 -8.12 -1.94 9.25
CA GLY A 30 -9.10 -1.50 10.25
C GLY A 30 -8.45 -1.18 11.58
#